data_AF-A0A644XA13-F1
#
_entry.id   AF-A0A644XA13-F1
#
_cell.length_a   1.000
_cell.length_b   1.000
_cell.length_c   1.000
_cell.angle_alpha   90.00
_cell.angle_beta   90.00
_cell.angle_gamma   90.00
#
_symmetry.space_group_name_H-M   'P 1'
#
loop_
_entity.id
_entity.type
_entity.pdbx_description
1 polymer ?
#
loop_
_entity_poly.entity_id
_entity_poly.type
_entity_poly.pdbx_seq_one_letter_code
_entity_poly.pdbx_strand_id
1 'polypeptide(L)' 'MEESEIIVAINTDPSAPIFEAADYGVVGDALKIVPQLTESIRNARAQKAEV' A
#
# COMPACT_ATOMS: atom_id res chain seq x y z
N MET A 1 -2.04 11.77 -12.54
CA MET A 1 -2.42 11.34 -11.18
C MET A 1 -3.94 11.24 -11.06
N GLU A 2 -4.72 12.04 -11.81
CA GLU A 2 -6.19 12.03 -11.86
C GLU A 2 -6.84 10.84 -12.60
N GLU A 3 -6.08 9.81 -12.99
CA GLU A 3 -6.62 8.58 -13.60
C GLU A 3 -6.01 7.31 -12.98
N SER A 4 -5.73 7.34 -11.67
CA SER A 4 -5.47 6.11 -10.92
C SER A 4 -6.75 5.72 -10.19
N GLU A 5 -7.27 4.52 -10.44
CA GLU A 5 -8.49 4.03 -9.77
C GLU A 5 -8.30 3.84 -8.25
N ILE A 6 -7.06 3.59 -7.80
CA ILE A 6 -6.72 3.45 -6.37
C ILE A 6 -5.35 4.07 -6.10
N ILE A 7 -5.28 4.93 -5.08
CA ILE A 7 -4.06 5.56 -4.56
C ILE A 7 -3.80 5.05 -3.14
N VAL A 8 -2.61 4.46 -2.92
CA VAL A 8 -2.16 3.99 -1.60
C VAL A 8 -0.94 4.78 -1.17
N ALA A 9 -1.03 5.48 -0.03
CA ALA A 9 0.05 6.27 0.55
C ALA A 9 0.69 5.57 1.75
N ILE A 10 2.02 5.54 1.80
CA ILE A 10 2.80 5.07 2.95
C ILE A 10 3.74 6.20 3.37
N ASN A 11 3.58 6.71 4.59
CA ASN A 11 4.42 7.79 5.11
C ASN A 11 4.65 7.60 6.61
N THR A 12 5.83 7.96 7.13
CA THR A 12 6.10 7.92 8.57
C THR A 12 5.37 9.03 9.34
N ASP A 13 5.04 10.14 8.68
CA ASP A 13 4.33 11.28 9.25
C ASP A 13 2.81 11.15 9.02
N PRO A 14 1.99 10.98 10.09
CA PRO A 14 0.54 10.90 9.98
C PRO A 14 -0.14 12.19 9.50
N SER A 15 0.54 13.34 9.55
CA SER A 15 0.00 14.64 9.12
C SER A 15 0.38 15.00 7.68
N ALA A 16 0.96 14.06 6.92
CA ALA A 16 1.38 14.32 5.56
C ALA A 16 0.19 14.59 4.61
N PRO A 17 0.24 15.65 3.78
CA PRO A 17 -0.86 16.05 2.89
C PRO A 17 -1.17 15.03 1.79
N ILE A 18 -0.26 14.07 1.54
CA ILE A 18 -0.49 12.98 0.58
C ILE A 18 -1.69 12.09 0.98
N PHE A 19 -2.02 12.04 2.28
CA PHE A 19 -3.16 11.26 2.76
C PHE A 19 -4.51 11.85 2.36
N GLU A 20 -4.58 13.15 2.03
CA GLU A 20 -5.82 13.79 1.58
C GLU A 20 -6.22 13.32 0.16
N ALA A 21 -5.24 12.90 -0.63
CA ALA A 21 -5.44 12.42 -2.01
C ALA A 21 -5.34 10.90 -2.15
N ALA A 22 -5.22 10.16 -1.04
CA ALA A 22 -5.06 8.71 -1.03
C ALA A 22 -6.33 7.99 -0.56
N ASP A 23 -6.69 6.89 -1.21
CA ASP A 23 -7.80 6.03 -0.80
C ASP A 23 -7.43 5.20 0.44
N TYR A 24 -6.16 4.80 0.53
CA TYR A 24 -5.62 4.05 1.66
C TYR A 24 -4.33 4.68 2.14
N GLY A 25 -4.22 4.91 3.45
CA GLY A 25 -3.04 5.47 4.10
C GLY A 25 -2.45 4.50 5.13
N VAL A 26 -1.14 4.30 5.11
CA VAL A 26 -0.39 3.56 6.13
C VAL A 26 0.66 4.46 6.75
N VAL A 27 0.60 4.61 8.07
CA VAL A 27 1.61 5.37 8.82
C VAL A 27 2.76 4.45 9.21
N GLY A 28 3.92 4.62 8.59
CA GLY A 28 5.11 3.83 8.87
C GLY A 28 6.19 3.92 7.80
N ASP A 29 7.27 3.16 8.02
CA ASP A 29 8.43 3.16 7.13
C ASP A 29 8.17 2.34 5.86
N ALA A 30 8.15 3.02 4.72
CA ALA A 30 7.95 2.41 3.42
C ALA A 30 8.97 1.30 3.11
N LEU A 31 10.22 1.41 3.58
CA LEU A 31 11.25 0.40 3.33
C LEU A 31 10.98 -0.92 4.06
N LYS A 32 10.21 -0.89 5.16
CA LYS A 32 9.79 -2.09 5.90
C LYS A 32 8.47 -2.62 5.39
N ILE A 33 7.52 -1.72 5.09
CA ILE A 33 6.16 -2.07 4.73
C ILE A 33 6.08 -2.63 3.30
N VAL A 34 6.74 -1.99 2.32
CA VAL A 34 6.70 -2.41 0.91
C VAL A 34 7.14 -3.86 0.69
N PRO A 35 8.29 -4.34 1.25
CA PRO A 35 8.68 -5.74 1.06
C PRO A 35 7.70 -6.72 1.72
N GLN A 36 7.20 -6.43 2.92
CA GLN A 36 6.21 -7.27 3.61
C GLN A 36 4.88 -7.35 2.84
N LEU A 37 4.43 -6.22 2.30
CA LEU A 37 3.23 -6.15 1.47
C LEU A 37 3.43 -6.94 0.17
N THR A 38 4.59 -6.81 -0.47
CA THR A 38 4.91 -7.54 -1.70
C THR A 38 4.91 -9.05 -1.49
N GLU A 39 5.51 -9.53 -0.39
CA GLU A 39 5.52 -10.94 -0.03
C GLU A 39 4.10 -11.45 0.27
N SER A 40 3.33 -10.70 1.05
CA SER A 40 1.94 -11.03 1.37
C SER A 40 1.07 -11.11 0.12
N ILE A 41 1.21 -10.16 -0.81
CA ILE A 41 0.48 -10.16 -2.09
C ILE A 41 0.90 -11.35 -2.95
N ARG A 42 2.19 -11.69 -2.99
CA ARG A 42 2.67 -12.87 -3.73
C ARG A 42 2.05 -14.15 -3.17
N ASN A 43 2.03 -14.31 -1.84
CA ASN A 43 1.43 -15.46 -1.17
C ASN A 43 -0.08 -15.51 -1.38
N ALA A 44 -0.78 -14.38 -1.26
CA ALA A 44 -2.21 -14.29 -1.51
C ALA A 44 -2.58 -14.62 -2.96
N ARG A 45 -1.77 -14.18 -3.92
CA ARG A 45 -1.94 -14.53 -5.35
C ARG A 45 -1.67 -16.00 -5.63
N ALA A 46 -0.67 -16.60 -4.96
CA ALA A 46 -0.39 -18.02 -5.06
C ALA A 46 -1.55 -18.86 -4.49
N GLN A 47 -2.05 -18.52 -3.29
CA GLN A 47 -3.22 -19.18 -2.71
C GLN A 47 -4.48 -19.02 -3.56
N LYS A 48 -4.70 -17.85 -4.18
CA LYS A 48 -5.85 -17.64 -5.07
C LYS A 48 -5.82 -18.47 -6.36
N ALA A 49 -4.65 -18.97 -6.75
CA ALA A 49 -4.49 -19.81 -7.94
C ALA A 49 -4.70 -21.31 -7.65
N GLU A 50 -4.74 -21.69 -6.37
CA GLU A 50 -4.98 -23.07 -5.92
C GLU A 50 -6.46 -23.34 -5.53
N VAL A 51 -7.35 -22.34 -5.65
CA VAL A 51 -8.81 -22.46 -5.44
C VAL A 51 -9.60 -22.35 -6.72
#